data_AF-A0AAJ1AYV7-F1
#
_entry.id   AF-A0AAJ1AYV7-F1
#
_cell.length_a   1.000
_cell.length_b   1.000
_cell.length_c   1.000
_cell.angle_alpha   90.00
_cell.angle_beta   90.00
_cell.angle_gamma   90.00
#
_symmetry.space_group_name_H-M   'P 1'
#
loop_
_entity.id
_entity.type
_entity.pdbx_description
1 polymer ?
#
loop_
_entity_poly.entity_id
_entity_poly.type
_entity_poly.pdbx_seq_one_letter_code
_entity_poly.pdbx_strand_id
1 'polypeptide(L)'
;MNLQQLGDLLQCRKKYEMSCFIQSKEIQQEQVFRNALDQLLVSVIEKTEKKTWCKAIEQIFVVQLKDEWFDLVWQKKQTINRYMDIIERLYDWLISHVKGEILAINQAFVVQPDIICNGIEVHEITLKADFVIRMDEEVIWGIFLCQKFPRLCGSNSVNVEKSSWNTVEMVSFLAALQQEYPNKIIKVSYIQAVSLRDTADFLSTFEARPGDNIMTFTSHDLFLQEQGCAVNLLTRLLNRIKGNGCNGCRYYKEICIQEELSPALPLKRKDRYSLKEPTVNQKMAIERFDQAMLVCAGPGAGKTATLVARVDYMLTNGISPERIFVLTFTRKAAQEVEERISHDMKPNISTIHALAFQIIRQHEYILGKRKLVNQTDCQQLLLQVLNCSPIIKNVNYQKLTGKQGLLALLLSDFCFIQKFGVAAYAEQFPKKDIETIVAIKKLYDQKFQAGGYIRFDEQISLAVWLLEQFPGIRKKLQNMYSYILVDEAQDIDEMQGKLIRLLV
;
A
#
# COMPACT_ATOMS: atom_id res chain seq x y z
N MET A 1 17.48 22.52 17.22
CA MET A 1 16.69 21.44 16.57
C MET A 1 17.27 21.24 15.17
N ASN A 2 17.48 20.01 14.69
CA ASN A 2 18.06 19.85 13.34
C ASN A 2 17.00 20.13 12.26
N LEU A 3 17.42 20.49 11.04
CA LEU A 3 16.48 20.77 9.94
C LEU A 3 15.52 19.62 9.64
N GLN A 4 15.94 18.37 9.87
CA GLN A 4 15.11 17.19 9.66
C GLN A 4 13.94 17.13 10.67
N GLN A 5 14.20 17.36 11.95
CA GLN A 5 13.20 17.48 13.01
C GLN A 5 12.24 18.64 12.76
N LEU A 6 12.76 19.76 12.25
CA LEU A 6 11.93 20.89 11.85
C LEU A 6 11.04 20.51 10.66
N GLY A 7 11.61 19.95 9.58
CA GLY A 7 10.89 19.48 8.39
C GLY A 7 9.82 18.42 8.69
N ASP A 8 10.09 17.51 9.63
CA ASP A 8 9.15 16.50 10.10
C ASP A 8 7.97 17.11 10.86
N LEU A 9 8.20 18.19 11.63
CA LEU A 9 7.14 19.00 12.25
C LEU A 9 6.30 19.76 11.20
N LEU A 10 6.86 20.10 10.03
CA LEU A 10 6.15 20.79 8.94
C LEU A 10 5.20 19.87 8.16
N GLN A 11 5.24 18.53 8.34
CA GLN A 11 4.53 17.56 7.49
C GLN A 11 3.29 16.87 8.11
N CYS A 12 2.49 17.57 8.92
CA CYS A 12 1.36 17.07 9.72
C CYS A 12 1.81 16.45 11.05
N ARG A 13 1.24 16.95 12.15
CA ARG A 13 1.47 16.45 13.51
C ARG A 13 1.30 14.93 13.64
N LYS A 14 0.30 14.35 12.96
CA LYS A 14 0.08 12.89 12.92
C LYS A 14 1.21 12.13 12.20
N LYS A 15 1.86 12.76 11.21
CA LYS A 15 3.00 12.18 10.50
C LYS A 15 4.27 12.19 11.36
N TYR A 16 4.47 13.23 12.17
CA TYR A 16 5.57 13.28 13.16
C TYR A 16 5.41 12.17 14.21
N GLU A 17 4.20 11.99 14.76
CA GLU A 17 3.94 10.89 15.69
C GLU A 17 4.17 9.51 15.03
N MET A 18 3.80 9.33 13.75
CA MET A 18 4.03 8.08 13.02
C MET A 18 5.48 7.88 12.52
N SER A 19 6.23 8.93 12.17
CA SER A 19 7.62 8.83 11.70
C SER A 19 8.57 8.43 12.82
N CYS A 20 8.23 8.76 14.08
CA CYS A 20 8.90 8.21 15.25
C CYS A 20 8.72 6.68 15.40
N PHE A 21 7.63 6.10 14.85
CA PHE A 21 7.36 4.66 14.93
C PHE A 21 7.73 3.88 13.66
N ILE A 22 7.93 4.55 12.52
CA ILE A 22 8.16 3.91 11.23
C ILE A 22 9.39 4.53 10.57
N GLN A 23 10.56 3.92 10.77
CA GLN A 23 11.67 4.04 9.83
C GLN A 23 11.24 3.38 8.51
N SER A 24 10.55 4.11 7.64
CA SER A 24 10.07 3.54 6.38
C SER A 24 11.25 3.06 5.53
N LYS A 25 11.01 2.00 4.74
CA LYS A 25 11.98 1.44 3.78
C LYS A 25 12.56 2.49 2.84
N GLU A 26 11.74 3.46 2.44
CA GLU A 26 12.15 4.57 1.55
C GLU A 26 13.17 5.49 2.25
N ILE A 27 12.96 5.85 3.51
CA ILE A 27 13.91 6.65 4.30
C ILE A 27 15.22 5.90 4.50
N GLN A 28 15.15 4.58 4.73
CA GLN A 28 16.37 3.75 4.87
C GLN A 28 17.14 3.62 3.55
N GLN A 29 16.47 3.47 2.41
CA GLN A 29 17.13 3.45 1.09
C GLN A 29 17.73 4.81 0.72
N GLU A 30 17.04 5.91 1.02
CA GLU A 30 17.56 7.27 0.85
C GLU A 30 18.82 7.49 1.71
N GLN A 31 18.85 6.97 2.94
CA GLN A 31 20.06 7.03 3.78
C GLN A 31 21.23 6.25 3.18
N VAL A 32 20.98 5.06 2.61
CA VAL A 32 22.03 4.31 1.91
C VAL A 32 22.55 5.10 0.70
N PHE A 33 21.67 5.72 -0.07
CA PHE A 33 22.06 6.59 -1.18
C PHE A 33 22.83 7.83 -0.69
N ARG A 34 22.45 8.40 0.45
CA ARG A 34 23.16 9.51 1.08
C ARG A 34 24.58 9.12 1.50
N ASN A 35 24.77 7.94 2.07
CA ASN A 35 26.09 7.42 2.41
C ASN A 35 26.99 7.28 1.15
N ALA A 36 26.40 6.88 0.02
CA ALA A 36 27.09 6.84 -1.26
C ALA A 36 27.47 8.24 -1.78
N LEU A 37 26.60 9.24 -1.61
CA LEU A 37 26.92 10.63 -1.92
C LEU A 37 28.05 11.18 -1.03
N ASP A 38 28.01 10.91 0.28
CA ASP A 38 29.07 11.33 1.19
C ASP A 38 30.42 10.70 0.80
N GLN A 39 30.43 9.43 0.39
CA GLN A 39 31.62 8.78 -0.17
C GLN A 39 32.11 9.45 -1.47
N LEU A 40 31.18 9.84 -2.35
CA LEU A 40 31.50 10.57 -3.58
C LEU A 40 32.17 11.92 -3.28
N LEU A 41 31.69 12.66 -2.28
CA LEU A 41 32.24 13.96 -1.87
C LEU A 41 33.71 13.86 -1.47
N VAL A 42 34.05 12.86 -0.64
CA VAL A 42 35.43 12.59 -0.22
C VAL A 42 36.30 12.31 -1.45
N SER A 43 35.81 11.46 -2.36
CA SER A 43 36.52 11.08 -3.58
C SER A 43 36.78 12.26 -4.53
N VAL A 44 35.89 13.25 -4.58
CA VAL A 44 36.06 14.49 -5.38
C VAL A 44 37.18 15.35 -4.82
N ILE A 45 37.30 15.50 -3.50
CA ILE A 45 38.38 16.29 -2.88
C ILE A 45 39.73 15.62 -3.02
N GLU A 46 39.78 14.32 -2.72
CA GLU A 46 41.02 13.55 -2.77
C GLU A 46 41.48 13.28 -4.21
N LYS A 47 40.68 13.68 -5.21
CA LYS A 47 40.94 13.45 -6.66
C LYS A 47 41.24 11.99 -6.96
N THR A 48 40.53 11.09 -6.29
CA THR A 48 40.69 9.63 -6.47
C THR A 48 40.29 9.18 -7.87
N GLU A 49 40.92 8.13 -8.38
CA GLU A 49 40.57 7.57 -9.69
C GLU A 49 39.12 7.05 -9.74
N LYS A 50 38.43 7.25 -10.88
CA LYS A 50 37.03 6.84 -11.07
C LYS A 50 36.76 5.40 -10.66
N LYS A 51 37.64 4.49 -11.06
CA LYS A 51 37.53 3.05 -10.77
C LYS A 51 37.56 2.73 -9.28
N THR A 52 38.27 3.52 -8.49
CA THR A 52 38.48 3.29 -7.06
C THR A 52 37.24 3.67 -6.27
N TRP A 53 36.68 4.86 -6.52
CA TRP A 53 35.46 5.29 -5.82
C TRP A 53 34.21 4.51 -6.30
N CYS A 54 34.12 4.13 -7.59
CA CYS A 54 33.00 3.31 -8.07
C CYS A 54 32.89 2.00 -7.27
N LYS A 55 34.01 1.32 -7.01
CA LYS A 55 34.04 0.09 -6.21
C LYS A 55 33.61 0.33 -4.77
N ALA A 56 34.07 1.41 -4.15
CA ALA A 56 33.71 1.74 -2.77
C ALA A 56 32.20 2.00 -2.65
N ILE A 57 31.61 2.74 -3.59
CA ILE A 57 30.18 3.03 -3.62
C ILE A 57 29.35 1.78 -3.93
N GLU A 58 29.77 0.94 -4.86
CA GLU A 58 29.08 -0.33 -5.16
C GLU A 58 29.02 -1.22 -3.92
N GLN A 59 30.12 -1.31 -3.16
CA GLN A 59 30.15 -2.06 -1.89
C GLN A 59 29.18 -1.50 -0.85
N ILE A 60 29.05 -0.16 -0.74
CA ILE A 60 28.06 0.47 0.13
C ILE A 60 26.65 -0.03 -0.24
N PHE A 61 26.29 -0.04 -1.53
CA PHE A 61 24.98 -0.51 -1.95
C PHE A 61 24.76 -2.01 -1.72
N VAL A 62 25.74 -2.85 -2.04
CA VAL A 62 25.63 -4.30 -1.85
C VAL A 62 25.40 -4.67 -0.38
N VAL A 63 26.12 -4.01 0.53
CA VAL A 63 26.09 -4.30 1.97
C VAL A 63 24.89 -3.66 2.66
N GLN A 64 24.58 -2.40 2.34
CA GLN A 64 23.58 -1.65 3.11
C GLN A 64 22.15 -1.77 2.55
N LEU A 65 21.98 -2.13 1.27
CA LEU A 65 20.65 -2.47 0.75
C LEU A 65 20.22 -3.84 1.29
N LYS A 66 19.24 -3.86 2.21
CA LYS A 66 18.75 -5.11 2.81
C LYS A 66 18.02 -5.98 1.79
N ASP A 67 18.23 -7.29 1.82
CA ASP A 67 17.54 -8.22 0.91
C ASP A 67 16.02 -8.20 1.12
N GLU A 68 15.57 -7.98 2.36
CA GLU A 68 14.16 -7.83 2.75
C GLU A 68 13.45 -6.63 2.09
N TRP A 69 14.21 -5.69 1.52
CA TRP A 69 13.67 -4.58 0.75
C TRP A 69 13.28 -4.96 -0.67
N PHE A 70 13.51 -6.20 -1.08
CA PHE A 70 13.24 -6.63 -2.44
C PHE A 70 12.39 -7.88 -2.39
N ASP A 71 11.30 -7.89 -3.16
CA ASP A 71 10.47 -9.09 -3.28
C ASP A 71 11.23 -10.18 -4.02
N LEU A 72 12.16 -9.78 -4.91
CA LEU A 72 12.92 -10.66 -5.78
C LEU A 72 14.42 -10.34 -5.77
N VAL A 73 15.27 -11.36 -5.74
CA VAL A 73 16.75 -11.22 -5.66
C VAL A 73 17.32 -10.36 -6.79
N TRP A 74 16.81 -10.48 -8.01
CA TRP A 74 17.28 -9.71 -9.15
C TRP A 74 16.95 -8.20 -9.04
N GLN A 75 15.92 -7.83 -8.27
CA GLN A 75 15.54 -6.41 -8.10
C GLN A 75 16.65 -5.65 -7.38
N LYS A 76 17.24 -6.24 -6.33
CA LYS A 76 18.37 -5.64 -5.61
C LYS A 76 19.51 -5.31 -6.57
N LYS A 77 19.91 -6.29 -7.39
CA LYS A 77 20.97 -6.12 -8.38
C LYS A 77 20.64 -5.01 -9.40
N GLN A 78 19.40 -4.96 -9.89
CA GLN A 78 18.99 -3.92 -10.83
C GLN A 78 18.96 -2.52 -10.17
N THR A 79 18.54 -2.41 -8.91
CA THR A 79 18.57 -1.16 -8.16
C THR A 79 19.99 -0.66 -7.95
N ILE A 80 20.93 -1.54 -7.61
CA ILE A 80 22.35 -1.20 -7.46
C ILE A 80 22.90 -0.61 -8.76
N ASN A 81 22.71 -1.31 -9.89
CA ASN A 81 23.17 -0.84 -11.19
C ASN A 81 22.62 0.56 -11.51
N ARG A 82 21.31 0.76 -11.30
CA ARG A 82 20.67 2.05 -11.55
C ARG A 82 21.23 3.16 -10.66
N TYR A 83 21.49 2.89 -9.38
CA TYR A 83 22.07 3.87 -8.46
C TYR A 83 23.50 4.25 -8.85
N MET A 84 24.30 3.28 -9.33
CA MET A 84 25.63 3.55 -9.87
C MET A 84 25.56 4.49 -11.09
N ASP A 85 24.67 4.22 -12.05
CA ASP A 85 24.51 5.06 -13.24
C ASP A 85 24.14 6.51 -12.88
N ILE A 86 23.28 6.70 -11.87
CA ILE A 86 22.88 8.02 -11.37
C ILE A 86 24.07 8.76 -10.73
N ILE A 87 24.87 8.05 -9.92
CA ILE A 87 26.04 8.63 -9.24
C ILE A 87 27.13 9.01 -10.25
N GLU A 88 27.40 8.16 -11.24
CA GLU A 88 28.36 8.46 -12.29
C GLU A 88 27.97 9.71 -13.07
N ARG A 89 26.69 9.83 -13.45
CA ARG A 89 26.18 11.04 -14.12
C ARG A 89 26.38 12.30 -13.27
N LEU A 90 26.10 12.23 -11.97
CA LEU A 90 26.29 13.35 -11.05
C LEU A 90 27.77 13.74 -10.93
N TYR A 91 28.66 12.75 -10.81
CA TYR A 91 30.11 12.96 -10.74
C TYR A 91 30.66 13.67 -11.97
N ASP A 92 30.30 13.19 -13.17
CA ASP A 92 30.75 13.77 -14.43
C ASP A 92 30.32 15.25 -14.54
N TRP A 93 29.13 15.57 -14.02
CA TRP A 93 28.65 16.93 -13.94
C TRP A 93 29.43 17.77 -12.92
N LEU A 94 29.64 17.26 -11.69
CA LEU A 94 30.34 17.96 -10.61
C LEU A 94 31.75 18.39 -11.05
N ILE A 95 32.54 17.47 -11.63
CA ILE A 95 33.89 17.78 -12.10
C ILE A 95 33.90 18.81 -13.22
N SER A 96 32.90 18.80 -14.09
CA SER A 96 32.81 19.71 -15.22
C SER A 96 32.41 21.14 -14.83
N HIS A 97 31.67 21.31 -13.74
CA HIS A 97 31.01 22.57 -13.37
C HIS A 97 31.52 23.20 -12.06
N VAL A 98 32.06 22.42 -11.14
CA VAL A 98 32.68 22.93 -9.90
C VAL A 98 34.14 23.27 -10.18
N LYS A 99 34.40 24.52 -10.59
CA LYS A 99 35.74 25.01 -10.96
C LYS A 99 36.39 25.93 -9.92
N GLY A 100 35.71 26.22 -8.80
CA GLY A 100 36.18 27.09 -7.73
C GLY A 100 36.99 26.37 -6.65
N GLU A 101 37.45 27.12 -5.65
CA GLU A 101 38.13 26.59 -4.45
C GLU A 101 37.08 26.01 -3.49
N ILE A 102 37.19 24.72 -3.17
CA ILE A 102 36.33 24.07 -2.17
C ILE A 102 36.81 24.51 -0.78
N LEU A 103 36.01 25.34 -0.10
CA LEU A 103 36.29 25.83 1.24
C LEU A 103 35.94 24.78 2.30
N ALA A 104 34.85 24.04 2.10
CA ALA A 104 34.41 23.00 3.01
C ALA A 104 33.50 21.96 2.37
N ILE A 105 33.47 20.77 2.96
CA ILE A 105 32.48 19.73 2.72
C ILE A 105 31.84 19.29 4.02
N ASN A 106 30.57 18.87 3.94
CA ASN A 106 29.87 18.30 5.08
C ASN A 106 29.89 19.20 6.35
N GLN A 107 30.01 20.53 6.17
CA GLN A 107 30.15 21.51 7.24
C GLN A 107 28.78 21.80 7.88
N ALA A 108 28.75 21.82 9.20
CA ALA A 108 27.59 22.24 9.97
C ALA A 108 27.55 23.76 10.09
N PHE A 109 26.38 24.34 9.88
CA PHE A 109 26.09 25.74 10.12
C PHE A 109 24.93 25.86 11.10
N VAL A 110 24.92 26.96 11.83
CA VAL A 110 23.92 27.24 12.86
C VAL A 110 23.29 28.60 12.57
N VAL A 111 21.97 28.64 12.59
CA VAL A 111 21.18 29.89 12.50
C VAL A 111 20.31 29.99 13.74
N GLN A 112 20.28 31.17 14.35
CA GLN A 112 19.48 31.47 15.53
C GLN A 112 18.34 32.41 15.15
N PRO A 113 17.18 31.88 14.72
CA PRO A 113 16.06 32.72 14.32
C PRO A 113 15.22 33.23 15.51
N ASP A 114 15.30 32.59 16.68
CA ASP A 114 14.53 32.92 17.90
C ASP A 114 13.03 33.17 17.66
N ILE A 115 12.32 32.14 17.19
CA ILE A 115 10.91 32.23 16.78
C ILE A 115 10.01 31.19 17.44
N ILE A 116 8.71 31.47 17.48
CA ILE A 116 7.67 30.53 17.95
C ILE A 116 6.88 29.99 16.76
N CYS A 117 6.94 28.68 16.51
CA CYS A 117 6.22 28.01 15.42
C CYS A 117 5.28 26.93 15.99
N ASN A 118 3.97 27.08 15.77
CA ASN A 118 2.94 26.15 16.27
C ASN A 118 3.04 25.83 17.78
N GLY A 119 3.45 26.81 18.59
CA GLY A 119 3.62 26.66 20.04
C GLY A 119 4.96 26.06 20.48
N ILE A 120 5.88 25.81 19.55
CA ILE A 120 7.25 25.35 19.82
C ILE A 120 8.21 26.52 19.63
N GLU A 121 9.03 26.79 20.63
CA GLU A 121 10.13 27.75 20.53
C GLU A 121 11.30 27.14 19.74
N VAL A 122 11.74 27.83 18.70
CA VAL A 122 12.86 27.47 17.85
C VAL A 122 13.94 28.53 17.99
N HIS A 123 14.85 28.30 18.95
CA HIS A 123 16.01 29.15 19.21
C HIS A 123 17.15 28.91 18.22
N GLU A 124 17.30 27.67 17.74
CA GLU A 124 18.43 27.28 16.89
C GLU A 124 18.05 26.25 15.83
N ILE A 125 18.48 26.52 14.59
CA ILE A 125 18.43 25.60 13.44
C ILE A 125 19.85 25.24 13.02
N THR A 126 20.17 23.96 13.10
CA THR A 126 21.44 23.41 12.62
C THR A 126 21.25 22.73 11.26
N LEU A 127 22.12 23.03 10.31
CA LEU A 127 22.11 22.50 8.95
C LEU A 127 23.49 21.99 8.53
N LYS A 128 23.55 20.98 7.68
CA LYS A 128 24.81 20.40 7.19
C LYS A 128 24.91 20.55 5.68
N ALA A 129 25.79 21.42 5.20
CA ALA A 129 25.99 21.66 3.78
C ALA A 129 26.92 20.63 3.15
N ASP A 130 26.66 20.25 1.90
CA ASP A 130 27.48 19.29 1.17
C ASP A 130 28.78 19.91 0.65
N PHE A 131 28.66 21.08 0.01
CA PHE A 131 29.81 21.88 -0.40
C PHE A 131 29.63 23.35 -0.04
N VAL A 132 30.75 24.01 0.26
CA VAL A 132 30.90 25.47 0.18
C VAL A 132 32.09 25.75 -0.73
N ILE A 133 31.83 26.47 -1.81
CA ILE A 133 32.80 26.73 -2.88
C ILE A 133 32.96 28.24 -3.06
N ARG A 134 34.19 28.71 -3.12
CA ARG A 134 34.52 30.05 -3.58
C ARG A 134 34.69 30.03 -5.10
N MET A 135 33.76 30.66 -5.82
CA MET A 135 33.78 30.68 -7.28
C MET A 135 34.77 31.72 -7.83
N ASP A 136 34.80 32.90 -7.18
CA ASP A 136 35.71 34.01 -7.43
C ASP A 136 35.88 34.83 -6.13
N GLU A 137 36.49 36.02 -6.19
CA GLU A 137 36.70 36.86 -5.00
C GLU A 137 35.39 37.33 -4.35
N GLU A 138 34.29 37.42 -5.09
CA GLU A 138 33.04 38.06 -4.65
C GLU A 138 31.92 37.05 -4.36
N VAL A 139 31.96 35.84 -4.94
CA VAL A 139 30.86 34.88 -4.95
C VAL A 139 31.17 33.61 -4.15
N ILE A 140 30.33 33.33 -3.15
CA ILE A 140 30.32 32.07 -2.40
C ILE A 140 29.12 31.23 -2.83
N TRP A 141 29.37 29.96 -3.16
CA TRP A 141 28.38 29.00 -3.60
C TRP A 141 28.24 27.83 -2.61
N GLY A 142 27.13 27.80 -1.89
CA GLY A 142 26.71 26.67 -1.07
C GLY A 142 25.89 25.66 -1.87
N ILE A 143 26.15 24.36 -1.68
CA ILE A 143 25.43 23.28 -2.38
C ILE A 143 24.89 22.27 -1.36
N PHE A 144 23.65 21.85 -1.59
CA PHE A 144 23.07 20.63 -1.04
C PHE A 144 22.89 19.57 -2.14
N LEU A 145 23.32 18.34 -1.86
CA LEU A 145 23.13 17.18 -2.70
C LEU A 145 22.02 16.30 -2.13
N CYS A 146 21.09 15.90 -2.99
CA CYS A 146 20.04 14.95 -2.64
C CYS A 146 19.83 13.91 -3.74
N GLN A 147 19.15 12.82 -3.40
CA GLN A 147 18.70 11.85 -4.42
C GLN A 147 17.58 12.43 -5.28
N LYS A 148 16.56 13.03 -4.66
CA LYS A 148 15.39 13.65 -5.29
C LYS A 148 15.00 14.90 -4.50
N PHE A 149 14.40 15.91 -5.14
CA PHE A 149 13.84 17.02 -4.39
C PHE A 149 12.74 16.53 -3.44
N PRO A 150 12.74 16.98 -2.17
CA PRO A 150 11.55 16.86 -1.34
C PRO A 150 10.44 17.63 -2.04
N ARG A 151 9.36 16.96 -2.48
CA ARG A 151 8.28 17.60 -3.24
C ARG A 151 7.56 18.64 -2.39
N LEU A 152 8.00 19.89 -2.47
CA LEU A 152 7.40 21.03 -1.79
C LEU A 152 6.72 21.92 -2.84
N CYS A 153 5.39 21.85 -2.92
CA CYS A 153 4.49 22.73 -3.68
C CYS A 153 4.77 22.90 -5.19
N GLY A 154 3.77 23.38 -5.94
CA GLY A 154 3.81 23.42 -7.41
C GLY A 154 4.82 24.44 -7.97
N SER A 155 5.59 24.01 -8.96
CA SER A 155 6.64 24.78 -9.67
C SER A 155 6.17 26.08 -10.33
N ASN A 156 4.86 26.27 -10.50
CA ASN A 156 4.25 27.39 -11.24
C ASN A 156 3.58 28.42 -10.33
N SER A 157 3.99 28.53 -9.06
CA SER A 157 3.41 29.52 -8.15
C SER A 157 3.94 30.93 -8.44
N VAL A 158 3.03 31.84 -8.81
CA VAL A 158 3.30 33.28 -8.96
C VAL A 158 3.59 33.96 -7.61
N ASN A 159 3.15 33.36 -6.50
CA ASN A 159 3.46 33.85 -5.16
C ASN A 159 4.81 33.26 -4.71
N VAL A 160 5.78 34.16 -4.48
CA VAL A 160 7.15 33.84 -4.06
C VAL A 160 7.15 32.97 -2.79
N GLU A 161 6.32 33.27 -1.80
CA GLU A 161 6.19 32.48 -0.57
C GLU A 161 5.50 31.11 -0.76
N LYS A 162 4.83 30.89 -1.89
CA LYS A 162 4.21 29.61 -2.28
C LYS A 162 5.07 28.80 -3.25
N SER A 163 6.22 29.36 -3.64
CA SER A 163 7.07 28.76 -4.64
C SER A 163 7.84 27.58 -4.07
N SER A 164 7.98 26.51 -4.86
CA SER A 164 8.78 25.32 -4.50
C SER A 164 10.22 25.64 -4.13
N TRP A 165 10.62 26.84 -4.50
CA TRP A 165 11.91 27.42 -4.33
C TRP A 165 12.22 27.82 -2.86
N ASN A 166 11.23 28.22 -2.05
CA ASN A 166 11.49 28.77 -0.71
C ASN A 166 11.37 27.73 0.42
N THR A 167 12.32 26.79 0.48
CA THR A 167 12.38 25.79 1.56
C THR A 167 13.09 26.34 2.80
N VAL A 168 12.76 25.80 3.97
CA VAL A 168 13.37 26.21 5.24
C VAL A 168 14.87 25.92 5.24
N GLU A 169 15.28 24.81 4.64
CA GLU A 169 16.67 24.39 4.49
C GLU A 169 17.47 25.39 3.66
N MET A 170 16.94 25.82 2.51
CA MET A 170 17.65 26.73 1.60
C MET A 170 17.74 28.14 2.17
N VAL A 171 16.65 28.64 2.78
CA VAL A 171 16.64 29.97 3.41
C VAL A 171 17.53 30.00 4.65
N SER A 172 17.54 28.94 5.46
CA SER A 172 18.44 28.84 6.62
C SER A 172 19.90 28.80 6.16
N PHE A 173 20.22 28.05 5.11
CA PHE A 173 21.61 28.00 4.62
C PHE A 173 22.07 29.33 4.03
N LEU A 174 21.19 30.01 3.28
CA LEU A 174 21.47 31.35 2.79
C LEU A 174 21.74 32.31 3.95
N ALA A 175 20.93 32.28 5.01
CA ALA A 175 21.13 33.10 6.19
C ALA A 175 22.47 32.81 6.90
N ALA A 176 22.82 31.53 7.05
CA ALA A 176 24.09 31.12 7.65
C ALA A 176 25.30 31.63 6.85
N LEU A 177 25.31 31.43 5.53
CA LEU A 177 26.41 31.89 4.69
C LEU A 177 26.52 33.42 4.63
N GLN A 178 25.40 34.14 4.71
CA GLN A 178 25.42 35.61 4.81
C GLN A 178 26.05 36.10 6.12
N GLN A 179 25.86 35.36 7.22
CA GLN A 179 26.48 35.66 8.51
C GLN A 179 27.99 35.35 8.50
N GLU A 180 28.38 34.21 7.92
CA GLU A 180 29.78 33.77 7.90
C GLU A 180 30.65 34.54 6.89
N TYR A 181 30.08 34.94 5.75
CA TYR A 181 30.76 35.68 4.69
C TYR A 181 30.07 37.03 4.41
N PRO A 182 30.20 38.00 5.33
CA PRO A 182 29.62 39.33 5.13
C PRO A 182 30.23 40.01 3.90
N ASN A 183 29.41 40.74 3.14
CA ASN A 183 29.78 41.46 1.91
C ASN A 183 30.13 40.57 0.69
N LYS A 184 29.78 39.28 0.70
CA LYS A 184 29.89 38.40 -0.47
C LYS A 184 28.52 38.14 -1.11
N ILE A 185 28.52 37.88 -2.41
CA ILE A 185 27.34 37.43 -3.14
C ILE A 185 27.15 35.94 -2.83
N ILE A 186 26.10 35.63 -2.09
CA ILE A 186 25.80 34.25 -1.71
C ILE A 186 24.86 33.62 -2.73
N LYS A 187 25.27 32.46 -3.23
CA LYS A 187 24.48 31.56 -4.05
C LYS A 187 24.28 30.26 -3.28
N VAL A 188 23.05 29.77 -3.19
CA VAL A 188 22.72 28.48 -2.61
C VAL A 188 22.00 27.62 -3.65
N SER A 189 22.49 26.40 -3.88
CA SER A 189 21.87 25.48 -4.82
C SER A 189 21.50 24.14 -4.17
N TYR A 190 20.33 23.62 -4.52
CA TYR A 190 19.93 22.24 -4.26
C TYR A 190 20.09 21.44 -5.56
N ILE A 191 20.83 20.35 -5.51
CA ILE A 191 21.16 19.53 -6.68
C ILE A 191 20.63 18.14 -6.45
N GLN A 192 19.66 17.72 -7.27
CA GLN A 192 19.12 16.37 -7.24
C GLN A 192 19.83 15.46 -8.24
N ALA A 193 20.27 14.30 -7.76
CA ALA A 193 20.93 13.28 -8.56
C ALA A 193 19.97 12.67 -9.60
N VAL A 194 18.70 12.50 -9.25
CA VAL A 194 17.65 11.95 -10.13
C VAL A 194 16.87 13.08 -10.81
N SER A 195 16.74 13.01 -12.13
CA SER A 195 15.93 13.93 -12.92
C SER A 195 14.47 13.48 -12.99
N LEU A 196 13.54 14.43 -13.13
CA LEU A 196 12.13 14.13 -13.43
C LEU A 196 11.94 13.48 -14.81
N ARG A 197 12.92 13.60 -15.71
CA ARG A 197 12.92 13.00 -17.05
C ARG A 197 13.53 11.60 -17.09
N ASP A 198 14.09 11.13 -15.98
CA ASP A 198 14.65 9.78 -15.91
C ASP A 198 13.53 8.74 -15.98
N THR A 199 13.70 7.76 -16.86
CA THR A 199 12.84 6.58 -16.94
C THR A 199 13.61 5.35 -16.48
N ALA A 200 12.95 4.19 -16.41
CA ALA A 200 13.59 2.95 -15.99
C ALA A 200 14.76 2.54 -16.91
N ASP A 201 14.67 2.85 -18.21
CA ASP A 201 15.63 2.43 -19.24
C ASP A 201 16.46 3.59 -19.81
N PHE A 202 16.22 4.82 -19.34
CA PHE A 202 16.89 6.01 -19.85
C PHE A 202 17.17 7.02 -18.73
N LEU A 203 18.42 7.45 -18.64
CA LEU A 203 18.84 8.58 -17.82
C LEU A 203 19.04 9.79 -18.72
N SER A 204 18.37 10.89 -18.43
CA SER A 204 18.54 12.12 -19.20
C SER A 204 19.93 12.71 -19.00
N THR A 205 20.37 13.58 -19.90
CA THR A 205 21.53 14.44 -19.64
C THR A 205 21.28 15.28 -18.39
N PHE A 206 22.33 15.50 -17.59
CA PHE A 206 22.25 16.35 -16.41
C PHE A 206 22.13 17.81 -16.85
N GLU A 207 20.92 18.37 -16.77
CA GLU A 207 20.64 19.73 -17.25
C GLU A 207 20.68 20.73 -16.08
N ALA A 208 21.47 21.79 -16.23
CA ALA A 208 21.53 22.91 -15.29
C ALA A 208 20.39 23.93 -15.48
N ARG A 209 19.26 23.51 -16.07
CA ARG A 209 18.10 24.38 -16.30
C ARG A 209 17.29 24.52 -15.01
N PRO A 210 16.81 25.74 -14.67
CA PRO A 210 15.92 25.94 -13.54
C PRO A 210 14.68 25.02 -13.64
N GLY A 211 14.55 24.08 -12.70
CA GLY A 211 13.39 23.22 -12.55
C GLY A 211 13.62 21.74 -12.91
N ASP A 212 14.77 21.42 -13.51
CA ASP A 212 15.19 20.02 -13.75
C ASP A 212 16.05 19.50 -12.59
N ASN A 213 17.38 19.44 -12.71
CA ASN A 213 18.25 18.83 -11.70
C ASN A 213 18.76 19.82 -10.64
N ILE A 214 18.70 21.12 -10.92
CA ILE A 214 19.31 22.16 -10.09
C ILE A 214 18.27 23.21 -9.74
N MET A 215 18.20 23.51 -8.45
CA MET A 215 17.51 24.68 -7.94
C MET A 215 18.52 25.64 -7.34
N THR A 216 18.48 26.91 -7.72
CA THR A 216 19.49 27.91 -7.31
C THR A 216 18.79 29.17 -6.81
N PHE A 217 19.34 29.71 -5.72
CA PHE A 217 18.91 30.91 -5.04
C PHE A 217 20.10 31.82 -4.92
N THR A 218 19.94 33.04 -5.36
CA THR A 218 20.89 34.09 -5.09
C THR A 218 20.31 35.04 -4.05
N SER A 219 21.18 35.72 -3.33
CA SER A 219 20.79 36.82 -2.44
C SER A 219 19.98 37.92 -3.16
N HIS A 220 20.05 38.00 -4.50
CA HIS A 220 19.33 38.96 -5.33
C HIS A 220 17.91 38.52 -5.72
N ASP A 221 17.61 37.22 -5.69
CA ASP A 221 16.27 36.69 -6.02
C ASP A 221 15.23 36.98 -4.93
N LEU A 222 15.70 37.35 -3.73
CA LEU A 222 14.87 37.86 -2.65
C LEU A 222 14.61 39.35 -2.86
N PHE A 223 13.47 39.70 -3.46
CA PHE A 223 12.97 41.08 -3.50
C PHE A 223 12.70 41.61 -2.09
N LEU A 224 13.70 42.10 -1.34
CA LEU A 224 13.48 42.75 -0.05
C LEU A 224 14.51 43.86 0.20
N GLN A 225 14.02 45.09 0.36
CA GLN A 225 14.78 46.34 0.57
C GLN A 225 15.31 46.51 2.01
N GLU A 226 15.52 45.45 2.80
CA GLU A 226 15.87 45.56 4.23
C GLU A 226 16.93 44.53 4.69
N GLN A 227 17.76 44.94 5.66
CA GLN A 227 18.68 44.06 6.39
C GLN A 227 17.90 42.98 7.19
N GLY A 228 18.38 41.73 7.22
CA GLY A 228 17.70 40.61 7.92
C GLY A 228 16.73 39.78 7.07
N CYS A 229 16.73 40.02 5.76
CA CYS A 229 15.86 39.44 4.73
C CYS A 229 15.63 37.91 4.81
N ALA A 230 16.69 37.10 4.97
CA ALA A 230 16.57 35.64 4.99
C ALA A 230 15.92 35.12 6.30
N VAL A 231 16.28 35.69 7.46
CA VAL A 231 15.67 35.33 8.75
C VAL A 231 14.20 35.75 8.78
N ASN A 232 13.86 36.93 8.22
CA ASN A 232 12.47 37.36 8.11
C ASN A 232 11.62 36.49 7.18
N LEU A 233 12.20 36.00 6.07
CA LEU A 233 11.53 35.03 5.20
C LEU A 233 11.35 33.68 5.91
N LEU A 234 12.37 33.20 6.62
CA LEU A 234 12.33 31.98 7.42
C LEU A 234 11.20 32.05 8.46
N THR A 235 11.10 33.15 9.21
CA THR A 235 10.02 33.41 10.17
C THR A 235 8.64 33.38 9.50
N ARG A 236 8.50 33.98 8.31
CA ARG A 236 7.23 33.96 7.55
C ARG A 236 6.85 32.57 7.05
N LEU A 237 7.81 31.81 6.52
CA LEU A 237 7.60 30.43 6.06
C LEU A 237 7.12 29.54 7.21
N LEU A 238 7.74 29.67 8.39
CA LEU A 238 7.40 28.88 9.56
C LEU A 238 6.03 29.27 10.16
N ASN A 239 5.72 30.57 10.24
CA ASN A 239 4.42 31.05 10.75
C ASN A 239 3.20 30.70 9.88
N ARG A 240 3.42 30.37 8.59
CA ARG A 240 2.37 30.01 7.65
C ARG A 240 1.75 28.63 7.90
N ILE A 241 2.40 27.79 8.69
CA ILE A 241 2.08 26.38 8.87
C ILE A 241 0.97 26.19 9.93
N LYS A 242 0.02 27.13 9.99
CA LYS A 242 -1.18 27.04 10.82
C LYS A 242 -2.27 26.24 10.08
N GLY A 243 -2.55 25.04 10.59
CA GLY A 243 -3.89 24.47 10.74
C GLY A 243 -4.86 24.36 9.54
N ASN A 244 -4.44 24.49 8.29
CA ASN A 244 -5.39 24.46 7.16
C ASN A 244 -5.55 23.05 6.58
N GLY A 245 -6.51 22.30 7.15
CA GLY A 245 -7.43 21.37 6.48
C GLY A 245 -6.85 20.28 5.57
N CYS A 246 -7.08 19.01 5.94
CA CYS A 246 -6.81 17.82 5.11
C CYS A 246 -7.59 17.76 3.77
N ASN A 247 -8.49 18.72 3.50
CA ASN A 247 -9.38 18.75 2.33
C ASN A 247 -8.66 18.95 0.98
N GLY A 248 -7.35 19.20 0.98
CA GLY A 248 -6.53 19.33 -0.25
C GLY A 248 -5.29 18.43 -0.29
N CYS A 249 -5.14 17.48 0.65
CA CYS A 249 -3.96 16.62 0.71
C CYS A 249 -3.94 15.61 -0.46
N ARG A 250 -3.06 15.82 -1.45
CA ARG A 250 -2.92 14.95 -2.63
C ARG A 250 -2.08 13.68 -2.42
N TYR A 251 -1.51 13.46 -1.23
CA TYR A 251 -0.51 12.41 -1.04
C TYR A 251 -1.00 11.11 -0.40
N TYR A 252 -2.08 11.06 0.38
CA TYR A 252 -2.43 9.81 1.08
C TYR A 252 -3.93 9.64 1.31
N LYS A 253 -4.57 8.82 0.46
CA LYS A 253 -5.89 8.20 0.72
C LYS A 253 -5.77 6.81 1.36
N GLU A 254 -4.58 6.22 1.42
CA GLU A 254 -4.38 4.82 1.84
C GLU A 254 -3.65 4.66 3.19
N ILE A 255 -2.91 5.66 3.69
CA ILE A 255 -2.18 5.57 4.98
C ILE A 255 -2.96 6.18 6.17
N CYS A 256 -3.78 7.21 5.94
CA CYS A 256 -4.64 7.79 6.97
C CYS A 256 -6.00 7.07 7.05
N ILE A 257 -6.00 5.75 7.21
CA ILE A 257 -7.17 5.08 7.76
C ILE A 257 -7.16 5.44 9.25
N GLN A 258 -7.98 6.41 9.63
CA GLN A 258 -8.54 6.32 10.96
C GLN A 258 -9.32 5.01 10.96
N GLU A 259 -8.78 3.98 11.62
CA GLU A 259 -9.64 3.22 12.51
C GLU A 259 -10.11 4.25 13.54
N GLU A 260 -11.16 4.98 13.19
CA GLU A 260 -12.15 5.26 14.19
C GLU A 260 -12.58 3.87 14.67
N LEU A 261 -11.98 3.44 15.79
CA LEU A 261 -12.82 2.97 16.89
C LEU A 261 -13.83 4.10 17.11
N SER A 262 -14.88 4.08 16.29
CA SER A 262 -16.11 4.74 16.64
C SER A 262 -16.39 4.20 18.05
N PRO A 263 -16.53 5.02 19.09
CA PRO A 263 -17.32 4.56 20.21
C PRO A 263 -18.62 4.13 19.55
N ALA A 264 -19.00 2.85 19.72
CA ALA A 264 -20.21 2.32 19.13
C ALA A 264 -21.31 3.35 19.40
N LEU A 265 -21.65 4.12 18.37
CA LEU A 265 -22.84 4.93 18.40
C LEU A 265 -23.89 3.89 18.71
N PRO A 266 -24.68 4.04 19.78
CA PRO A 266 -25.76 3.10 20.03
C PRO A 266 -26.50 3.06 18.71
N LEU A 267 -26.48 1.90 18.04
CA LEU A 267 -27.28 1.69 16.84
C LEU A 267 -28.66 2.12 17.32
N LYS A 268 -29.14 3.26 16.81
CA LYS A 268 -30.55 3.59 16.91
C LYS A 268 -31.20 2.32 16.41
N ARG A 269 -31.82 1.57 17.33
CA ARG A 269 -32.61 0.38 17.01
C ARG A 269 -33.60 0.91 15.98
N LYS A 270 -33.30 0.74 14.69
CA LYS A 270 -34.24 1.06 13.62
C LYS A 270 -35.49 0.31 14.02
N ASP A 271 -36.61 1.00 14.06
CA ASP A 271 -37.91 0.43 14.40
C ASP A 271 -37.97 -0.98 13.83
N ARG A 272 -38.14 -1.96 14.73
CA ARG A 272 -38.22 -3.38 14.37
C ARG A 272 -39.17 -3.46 13.19
N TYR A 273 -38.68 -3.86 12.02
CA TYR A 273 -39.50 -4.19 10.86
C TYR A 273 -40.29 -5.46 11.23
N SER A 274 -41.30 -5.26 12.09
CA SER A 274 -42.29 -6.26 12.41
C SER A 274 -43.13 -6.39 11.15
N LEU A 275 -43.36 -7.63 10.70
CA LEU A 275 -44.35 -7.88 9.67
C LEU A 275 -45.63 -7.16 10.09
N LYS A 276 -46.17 -6.28 9.23
CA LYS A 276 -47.60 -5.90 9.33
C LYS A 276 -48.41 -7.19 9.38
N GLU A 277 -49.60 -7.13 9.98
CA GLU A 277 -50.46 -8.32 10.17
C GLU A 277 -50.33 -9.34 9.03
N PRO A 278 -49.76 -10.53 9.31
CA PRO A 278 -49.45 -11.48 8.26
C PRO A 278 -50.73 -11.96 7.58
N THR A 279 -50.69 -12.03 6.25
CA THR A 279 -51.78 -12.64 5.45
C THR A 279 -51.99 -14.10 5.84
N VAL A 280 -53.14 -14.68 5.48
CA VAL A 280 -53.45 -16.10 5.77
C VAL A 280 -52.34 -17.04 5.27
N ASN A 281 -51.85 -16.82 4.05
CA ASN A 281 -50.77 -17.63 3.47
C ASN A 281 -49.44 -17.44 4.21
N GLN A 282 -49.12 -16.21 4.65
CA GLN A 282 -47.93 -15.95 5.46
C GLN A 282 -48.04 -16.59 6.85
N LYS A 283 -49.21 -16.55 7.49
CA LYS A 283 -49.45 -17.26 8.77
C LYS A 283 -49.24 -18.76 8.62
N MET A 284 -49.80 -19.37 7.57
CA MET A 284 -49.56 -20.79 7.27
C MET A 284 -48.06 -21.10 7.09
N ALA A 285 -47.33 -20.23 6.38
CA ALA A 285 -45.89 -20.35 6.19
C ALA A 285 -45.07 -20.04 7.46
N ILE A 286 -45.65 -19.40 8.49
CA ILE A 286 -44.98 -19.13 9.77
C ILE A 286 -45.23 -20.28 10.75
N GLU A 287 -46.46 -20.76 10.83
CA GLU A 287 -46.91 -21.65 11.91
C GLU A 287 -46.66 -23.13 11.62
N ARG A 288 -46.60 -23.55 10.35
CA ARG A 288 -46.45 -24.97 9.97
C ARG A 288 -45.00 -25.33 9.68
N PHE A 289 -44.32 -25.98 10.64
CA PHE A 289 -42.92 -26.37 10.52
C PHE A 289 -42.62 -27.86 10.75
N ASP A 290 -43.64 -28.71 10.77
CA ASP A 290 -43.56 -30.16 10.95
C ASP A 290 -43.17 -30.95 9.68
N GLN A 291 -43.14 -30.30 8.51
CA GLN A 291 -42.95 -30.94 7.21
C GLN A 291 -42.11 -30.08 6.25
N ALA A 292 -41.56 -30.71 5.21
CA ALA A 292 -40.90 -30.00 4.11
C ALA A 292 -41.89 -29.08 3.40
N MET A 293 -41.51 -27.82 3.21
CA MET A 293 -42.37 -26.77 2.66
C MET A 293 -41.62 -25.95 1.61
N LEU A 294 -42.26 -25.74 0.46
CA LEU A 294 -41.82 -24.79 -0.56
C LEU A 294 -42.75 -23.57 -0.53
N VAL A 295 -42.19 -22.38 -0.33
CA VAL A 295 -42.95 -21.13 -0.35
C VAL A 295 -42.69 -20.40 -1.67
N CYS A 296 -43.67 -20.44 -2.58
CA CYS A 296 -43.62 -19.70 -3.83
C CYS A 296 -44.16 -18.28 -3.62
N ALA A 297 -43.32 -17.26 -3.84
CA ALA A 297 -43.70 -15.87 -3.62
C ALA A 297 -43.05 -14.94 -4.64
N GLY A 298 -43.83 -13.97 -5.15
CA GLY A 298 -43.35 -12.95 -6.06
C GLY A 298 -42.48 -11.89 -5.37
N PRO A 299 -41.77 -11.04 -6.14
CA PRO A 299 -41.05 -9.89 -5.59
C PRO A 299 -41.96 -9.01 -4.73
N GLY A 300 -41.47 -8.56 -3.58
CA GLY A 300 -42.25 -7.70 -2.67
C GLY A 300 -43.30 -8.41 -1.82
N ALA A 301 -43.52 -9.72 -1.97
CA ALA A 301 -44.50 -10.49 -1.17
C ALA A 301 -44.08 -10.74 0.31
N GLY A 302 -42.94 -10.19 0.73
CA GLY A 302 -42.46 -10.32 2.11
C GLY A 302 -41.82 -11.67 2.44
N LYS A 303 -41.15 -12.34 1.48
CA LYS A 303 -40.44 -13.63 1.66
C LYS A 303 -39.54 -13.64 2.89
N THR A 304 -38.54 -12.78 2.90
CA THR A 304 -37.57 -12.68 4.01
C THR A 304 -38.24 -12.27 5.33
N ALA A 305 -39.24 -11.39 5.29
CA ALA A 305 -39.98 -11.04 6.50
C ALA A 305 -40.72 -12.26 7.07
N THR A 306 -41.36 -13.05 6.20
CA THR A 306 -42.10 -14.26 6.58
C THR A 306 -41.15 -15.31 7.16
N LEU A 307 -39.95 -15.44 6.57
CA LEU A 307 -38.88 -16.30 7.10
C LEU A 307 -38.43 -15.87 8.49
N VAL A 308 -38.20 -14.57 8.72
CA VAL A 308 -37.83 -14.04 10.05
C VAL A 308 -38.95 -14.31 11.06
N ALA A 309 -40.20 -14.01 10.71
CA ALA A 309 -41.35 -14.25 11.58
C ALA A 309 -41.52 -15.74 11.90
N ARG A 310 -41.23 -16.63 10.94
CA ARG A 310 -41.21 -18.08 11.15
C ARG A 310 -40.14 -18.49 12.16
N VAL A 311 -38.92 -17.97 12.04
CA VAL A 311 -37.84 -18.23 13.00
C VAL A 311 -38.25 -17.76 14.39
N ASP A 312 -38.74 -16.53 14.52
CA ASP A 312 -39.20 -16.00 15.83
C ASP A 312 -40.33 -16.84 16.41
N TYR A 313 -41.30 -17.26 15.59
CA TYR A 313 -42.37 -18.15 16.02
C TYR A 313 -41.85 -19.51 16.51
N MET A 314 -40.90 -20.12 15.81
CA MET A 314 -40.28 -21.38 16.22
C MET A 314 -39.57 -21.25 17.57
N LEU A 315 -38.82 -20.17 17.77
CA LEU A 315 -38.11 -19.89 19.03
C LEU A 315 -39.09 -19.64 20.18
N THR A 316 -40.17 -18.87 19.94
CA THR A 316 -41.22 -18.63 20.94
C THR A 316 -41.95 -19.91 21.35
N ASN A 317 -42.10 -20.86 20.43
CA ASN A 317 -42.68 -22.18 20.71
C ASN A 317 -41.68 -23.18 21.32
N GLY A 318 -40.51 -22.72 21.78
CA GLY A 318 -39.56 -23.52 22.55
C GLY A 318 -38.61 -24.38 21.74
N ILE A 319 -38.51 -24.17 20.41
CA ILE A 319 -37.48 -24.85 19.60
C ILE A 319 -36.13 -24.24 19.94
N SER A 320 -35.17 -25.11 20.32
CA SER A 320 -33.80 -24.66 20.60
C SER A 320 -33.16 -24.02 19.37
N PRO A 321 -32.54 -22.82 19.49
CA PRO A 321 -31.88 -22.13 18.37
C PRO A 321 -30.84 -22.99 17.66
N GLU A 322 -30.12 -23.84 18.38
CA GLU A 322 -29.06 -24.71 17.84
C GLU A 322 -29.60 -25.71 16.80
N ARG A 323 -30.90 -26.04 16.88
CA ARG A 323 -31.56 -26.99 15.97
C ARG A 323 -32.06 -26.33 14.69
N ILE A 324 -31.97 -25.01 14.57
CA ILE A 324 -32.43 -24.22 13.43
C ILE A 324 -31.20 -23.70 12.67
N PHE A 325 -31.18 -23.90 11.36
CA PHE A 325 -30.21 -23.31 10.46
C PHE A 325 -30.93 -22.48 9.39
N VAL A 326 -30.53 -21.22 9.22
CA VAL A 326 -30.98 -20.35 8.14
C VAL A 326 -29.87 -20.12 7.13
N LEU A 327 -30.14 -20.48 5.87
CA LEU A 327 -29.25 -20.32 4.73
C LEU A 327 -29.74 -19.19 3.82
N THR A 328 -28.83 -18.30 3.43
CA THR A 328 -29.10 -17.23 2.46
C THR A 328 -28.09 -17.24 1.32
N PHE A 329 -28.42 -16.57 0.22
CA PHE A 329 -27.50 -16.45 -0.92
C PHE A 329 -26.35 -15.45 -0.65
N THR A 330 -26.62 -14.34 0.04
CA THR A 330 -25.65 -13.26 0.27
C THR A 330 -25.37 -13.02 1.75
N ARG A 331 -24.15 -12.55 2.07
CA ARG A 331 -23.78 -12.16 3.44
C ARG A 331 -24.68 -11.05 3.98
N LYS A 332 -25.07 -10.11 3.10
CA LYS A 332 -25.98 -9.02 3.46
C LYS A 332 -27.35 -9.58 3.87
N ALA A 333 -27.90 -10.54 3.12
CA ALA A 333 -29.16 -11.19 3.48
C ALA A 333 -29.04 -11.95 4.81
N ALA A 334 -27.93 -12.67 5.04
CA ALA A 334 -27.68 -13.33 6.34
C ALA A 334 -27.70 -12.32 7.50
N GLN A 335 -26.97 -11.19 7.38
CA GLN A 335 -26.96 -10.14 8.39
C GLN A 335 -28.33 -9.48 8.57
N GLU A 336 -29.04 -9.18 7.49
CA GLU A 336 -30.39 -8.61 7.58
C GLU A 336 -31.38 -9.54 8.28
N VAL A 337 -31.30 -10.85 8.04
CA VAL A 337 -32.12 -11.84 8.75
C VAL A 337 -31.72 -11.89 10.23
N GLU A 338 -30.43 -11.94 10.52
CA GLU A 338 -29.91 -11.98 11.88
C GLU A 338 -30.31 -10.74 12.71
N GLU A 339 -30.24 -9.55 12.13
CA GLU A 339 -30.63 -8.29 12.79
C GLU A 339 -32.14 -8.20 13.07
N ARG A 340 -32.96 -8.87 12.26
CA ARG A 340 -34.43 -8.79 12.36
C ARG A 340 -35.04 -9.82 13.31
N ILE A 341 -34.31 -10.91 13.62
CA ILE A 341 -34.73 -11.88 14.64
C ILE A 341 -34.77 -11.18 16.00
N SER A 342 -35.91 -11.27 16.67
CA SER A 342 -36.19 -10.51 17.89
C SER A 342 -35.64 -11.16 19.17
N HIS A 343 -35.24 -12.44 19.09
CA HIS A 343 -34.69 -13.20 20.20
C HIS A 343 -33.21 -12.92 20.44
N ASP A 344 -32.80 -12.89 21.71
CA ASP A 344 -31.39 -12.70 22.11
C ASP A 344 -30.52 -13.90 21.71
N MET A 345 -31.06 -15.13 21.87
CA MET A 345 -30.40 -16.35 21.39
C MET A 345 -30.83 -16.62 19.95
N LYS A 346 -29.89 -16.44 19.01
CA LYS A 346 -30.14 -16.57 17.58
C LYS A 346 -29.77 -17.97 17.08
N PRO A 347 -30.46 -18.47 16.04
CA PRO A 347 -30.10 -19.73 15.40
C PRO A 347 -28.80 -19.60 14.59
N ASN A 348 -28.33 -20.70 14.01
CA ASN A 348 -27.22 -20.65 13.07
C ASN A 348 -27.68 -19.98 11.77
N ILE A 349 -27.02 -18.89 11.36
CA ILE A 349 -27.38 -18.13 10.16
C ILE A 349 -26.11 -17.92 9.33
N SER A 350 -26.12 -18.36 8.08
CA SER A 350 -24.96 -18.16 7.19
C SER A 350 -25.35 -18.20 5.73
N THR A 351 -24.39 -17.91 4.85
CA THR A 351 -24.54 -18.28 3.44
C THR A 351 -24.23 -19.76 3.23
N ILE A 352 -24.65 -20.33 2.09
CA ILE A 352 -24.33 -21.73 1.72
C ILE A 352 -22.81 -21.95 1.66
N HIS A 353 -22.06 -21.00 1.09
CA HIS A 353 -20.60 -21.04 1.04
C HIS A 353 -19.96 -20.99 2.43
N ALA A 354 -20.49 -20.15 3.34
CA ALA A 354 -20.00 -20.08 4.71
C ALA A 354 -20.23 -21.41 5.46
N LEU A 355 -21.38 -22.06 5.27
CA LEU A 355 -21.66 -23.39 5.82
C LEU A 355 -20.68 -24.44 5.25
N ALA A 356 -20.49 -24.47 3.93
CA ALA A 356 -19.56 -25.41 3.30
C ALA A 356 -18.13 -25.22 3.84
N PHE A 357 -17.66 -23.99 3.97
CA PHE A 357 -16.36 -23.69 4.54
C PHE A 357 -16.26 -24.05 6.02
N GLN A 358 -17.32 -23.84 6.81
CA GLN A 358 -17.39 -24.28 8.20
C GLN A 358 -17.26 -25.80 8.32
N ILE A 359 -17.96 -26.56 7.47
CA ILE A 359 -17.86 -28.03 7.42
C ILE A 359 -16.42 -28.43 7.12
N ILE A 360 -15.75 -27.80 6.15
CA ILE A 360 -14.34 -28.06 5.83
C ILE A 360 -13.45 -27.78 7.05
N ARG A 361 -13.62 -26.60 7.68
CA ARG A 361 -12.79 -26.18 8.83
C ARG A 361 -12.93 -27.10 10.05
N GLN A 362 -14.14 -27.57 10.34
CA GLN A 362 -14.37 -28.50 11.43
C GLN A 362 -13.74 -29.89 11.19
N HIS A 363 -13.37 -30.20 9.95
CA HIS A 363 -12.85 -31.50 9.53
C HIS A 363 -11.45 -31.41 8.89
N GLU A 364 -10.67 -30.38 9.24
CA GLU A 364 -9.26 -30.23 8.81
C GLU A 364 -8.37 -31.39 9.26
N TYR A 365 -8.75 -32.15 10.30
CA TYR A 365 -8.02 -33.34 10.72
C TYR A 365 -8.06 -34.48 9.66
N ILE A 366 -9.02 -34.43 8.72
CA ILE A 366 -9.11 -35.37 7.58
C ILE A 366 -8.48 -34.73 6.34
N LEU A 367 -8.81 -33.46 6.08
CA LEU A 367 -8.45 -32.78 4.84
C LEU A 367 -7.05 -32.12 4.88
N GLY A 368 -6.44 -31.99 6.05
CA GLY A 368 -5.37 -31.02 6.30
C GLY A 368 -5.91 -29.59 6.46
N LYS A 369 -5.06 -28.65 6.90
CA LYS A 369 -5.44 -27.24 7.02
C LYS A 369 -5.86 -26.68 5.67
N ARG A 370 -7.03 -26.00 5.60
CA ARG A 370 -7.54 -25.41 4.36
C ARG A 370 -7.70 -23.90 4.48
N LYS A 371 -7.19 -23.15 3.50
CA LYS A 371 -7.29 -21.69 3.46
C LYS A 371 -7.97 -21.26 2.16
N LEU A 372 -9.04 -20.45 2.29
CA LEU A 372 -9.63 -19.79 1.13
C LEU A 372 -8.62 -18.81 0.54
N VAL A 373 -8.28 -18.98 -0.73
CA VAL A 373 -7.32 -18.12 -1.41
C VAL A 373 -7.94 -16.75 -1.73
N ASN A 374 -7.21 -15.68 -1.45
CA ASN A 374 -7.54 -14.33 -1.93
C ASN A 374 -6.55 -13.87 -3.01
N GLN A 375 -6.80 -12.70 -3.62
CA GLN A 375 -5.93 -12.17 -4.68
C GLN A 375 -4.49 -11.93 -4.19
N THR A 376 -4.32 -11.47 -2.95
CA THR A 376 -3.01 -11.24 -2.33
C THR A 376 -2.25 -12.54 -2.12
N ASP A 377 -2.92 -13.59 -1.65
CA ASP A 377 -2.35 -14.93 -1.49
C ASP A 377 -1.85 -15.46 -2.83
N CYS A 378 -2.65 -15.33 -3.90
CA CYS A 378 -2.23 -15.73 -5.24
C CYS A 378 -0.97 -14.98 -5.70
N GLN A 379 -0.91 -13.66 -5.48
CA GLN A 379 0.24 -12.84 -5.85
C GLN A 379 1.49 -13.19 -5.04
N GLN A 380 1.35 -13.38 -3.73
CA GLN A 380 2.46 -13.77 -2.85
C GLN A 380 3.01 -15.15 -3.22
N LEU A 381 2.13 -16.12 -3.45
CA LEU A 381 2.53 -17.46 -3.87
C LEU A 381 3.30 -17.41 -5.19
N LEU A 382 2.79 -16.62 -6.15
CA LEU A 382 3.45 -16.44 -7.45
C LEU A 382 4.82 -15.76 -7.30
N LEU A 383 4.95 -14.73 -6.46
CA LEU A 383 6.24 -14.10 -6.17
C LEU A 383 7.25 -15.11 -5.61
N GLN A 384 6.83 -15.96 -4.66
CA GLN A 384 7.68 -17.02 -4.12
C GLN A 384 8.08 -18.06 -5.17
N VAL A 385 7.25 -18.31 -6.19
CA VAL A 385 7.60 -19.20 -7.29
C VAL A 385 8.61 -18.52 -8.21
N LEU A 386 8.38 -17.26 -8.56
CA LEU A 386 9.27 -16.47 -9.43
C LEU A 386 10.67 -16.32 -8.83
N ASN A 387 10.81 -16.28 -7.50
CA ASN A 387 12.10 -16.28 -6.82
C ASN A 387 12.97 -17.51 -7.06
N CYS A 388 12.36 -18.65 -7.39
CA CYS A 388 13.06 -19.91 -7.59
C CYS A 388 12.92 -20.43 -9.02
N SER A 389 12.43 -19.59 -9.95
CA SER A 389 12.15 -19.97 -11.34
C SER A 389 13.09 -19.27 -12.32
N PRO A 390 13.30 -19.84 -13.52
CA PRO A 390 14.00 -19.15 -14.60
C PRO A 390 13.33 -17.83 -14.99
N ILE A 391 14.11 -16.89 -15.53
CA ILE A 391 13.59 -15.63 -16.05
C ILE A 391 12.75 -15.93 -17.31
N ILE A 392 11.48 -15.55 -17.26
CA ILE A 392 10.57 -15.54 -18.41
C ILE A 392 11.07 -14.53 -19.43
N LYS A 393 11.22 -14.95 -20.69
CA LYS A 393 11.61 -14.08 -21.81
C LYS A 393 10.43 -13.22 -22.29
N ASN A 394 10.73 -12.08 -22.90
CA ASN A 394 9.75 -11.19 -23.55
C ASN A 394 8.64 -10.64 -22.62
N VAL A 395 8.93 -10.46 -21.33
CA VAL A 395 8.00 -9.83 -20.38
C VAL A 395 8.61 -8.60 -19.72
N ASN A 396 7.77 -7.64 -19.35
CA ASN A 396 8.19 -6.44 -18.65
C ASN A 396 8.13 -6.65 -17.13
N TYR A 397 9.30 -6.73 -16.50
CA TYR A 397 9.45 -6.89 -15.04
C TYR A 397 9.36 -5.58 -14.25
N GLN A 398 9.43 -4.42 -14.90
CA GLN A 398 9.36 -3.11 -14.23
C GLN A 398 7.94 -2.84 -13.67
N LYS A 399 6.91 -3.47 -14.26
CA LYS A 399 5.52 -3.38 -13.80
C LYS A 399 5.07 -4.72 -13.25
N LEU A 400 5.50 -5.05 -12.04
CA LEU A 400 5.20 -6.34 -11.41
C LEU A 400 3.74 -6.42 -10.94
N THR A 401 3.26 -5.36 -10.28
CA THR A 401 1.94 -5.27 -9.64
C THR A 401 0.96 -4.41 -10.43
N GLY A 402 -0.31 -4.40 -10.02
CA GLY A 402 -1.40 -3.69 -10.68
C GLY A 402 -2.14 -4.53 -11.72
N LYS A 403 -3.27 -4.01 -12.24
CA LYS A 403 -4.19 -4.75 -13.13
C LYS A 403 -3.55 -5.26 -14.42
N GLN A 404 -2.52 -4.55 -14.91
CA GLN A 404 -1.74 -4.90 -16.10
C GLN A 404 -0.30 -5.26 -15.75
N GLY A 405 -0.02 -5.54 -14.47
CA GLY A 405 1.29 -5.99 -14.04
C GLY A 405 1.53 -7.45 -14.37
N LEU A 406 2.80 -7.86 -14.39
CA LEU A 406 3.22 -9.23 -14.70
C LEU A 406 2.47 -10.28 -13.89
N LEU A 407 2.26 -10.06 -12.58
CA LEU A 407 1.56 -11.03 -11.72
C LEU A 407 0.11 -11.24 -12.18
N ALA A 408 -0.61 -10.17 -12.54
CA ALA A 408 -1.98 -10.27 -13.01
C ALA A 408 -2.07 -10.98 -14.38
N LEU A 409 -1.11 -10.70 -15.27
CA LEU A 409 -1.02 -11.35 -16.58
C LEU A 409 -0.74 -12.85 -16.44
N LEU A 410 0.20 -13.24 -15.58
CA LEU A 410 0.53 -14.65 -15.34
C LEU A 410 -0.63 -15.42 -14.70
N LEU A 411 -1.31 -14.82 -13.72
CA LEU A 411 -2.50 -15.46 -13.14
C LEU A 411 -3.62 -15.64 -14.17
N SER A 412 -3.79 -14.67 -15.08
CA SER A 412 -4.71 -14.81 -16.23
C SER A 412 -4.28 -15.93 -17.17
N ASP A 413 -2.99 -16.04 -17.46
CA ASP A 413 -2.43 -17.11 -18.29
C ASP A 413 -2.66 -18.48 -17.63
N PHE A 414 -2.47 -18.60 -16.32
CA PHE A 414 -2.72 -19.85 -15.58
C PHE A 414 -4.18 -20.26 -15.62
N CYS A 415 -5.10 -19.29 -15.48
CA CYS A 415 -6.54 -19.53 -15.60
C CYS A 415 -6.90 -20.03 -17.01
N PHE A 416 -6.33 -19.39 -18.04
CA PHE A 416 -6.52 -19.82 -19.43
C PHE A 416 -6.02 -21.25 -19.66
N ILE A 417 -4.78 -21.54 -19.24
CA ILE A 417 -4.17 -22.88 -19.37
C ILE A 417 -5.00 -23.92 -18.63
N GLN A 418 -5.54 -23.60 -17.45
CA GLN A 418 -6.37 -24.52 -16.68
C GLN A 418 -7.71 -24.81 -17.36
N LYS A 419 -8.29 -23.83 -18.06
CA LYS A 419 -9.59 -23.98 -18.72
C LYS A 419 -9.50 -24.61 -20.11
N PHE A 420 -8.48 -24.26 -20.89
CA PHE A 420 -8.38 -24.62 -22.32
C PHE A 420 -7.18 -25.52 -22.65
N GLY A 421 -6.27 -25.73 -21.71
CA GLY A 421 -5.08 -26.55 -21.90
C GLY A 421 -3.88 -25.79 -22.50
N VAL A 422 -2.73 -26.46 -22.47
CA VAL A 422 -1.44 -25.88 -22.91
C VAL A 422 -1.38 -25.69 -24.43
N ALA A 423 -1.95 -26.62 -25.20
CA ALA A 423 -1.94 -26.54 -26.67
C ALA A 423 -2.70 -25.30 -27.18
N ALA A 424 -3.92 -25.07 -26.67
CA ALA A 424 -4.70 -23.88 -26.99
C ALA A 424 -4.00 -22.58 -26.56
N TYR A 425 -3.30 -22.60 -25.41
CA TYR A 425 -2.52 -21.45 -24.95
C TYR A 425 -1.35 -21.12 -25.88
N ALA A 426 -0.62 -22.14 -26.34
CA ALA A 426 0.49 -21.97 -27.28
C ALA A 426 0.03 -21.42 -28.63
N GLU A 427 -1.13 -21.88 -29.13
CA GLU A 427 -1.73 -21.41 -30.37
C GLU A 427 -2.19 -19.95 -30.27
N GLN A 428 -2.85 -19.58 -29.16
CA GLN A 428 -3.37 -18.23 -28.97
C GLN A 428 -2.28 -17.20 -28.65
N PHE A 429 -1.19 -17.59 -27.99
CA PHE A 429 -0.15 -16.68 -27.52
C PHE A 429 1.28 -17.08 -27.99
N PRO A 430 1.53 -17.22 -29.30
CA PRO A 430 2.77 -17.80 -29.84
C PRO A 430 4.04 -16.96 -29.55
N LYS A 431 3.89 -15.69 -29.19
CA LYS A 431 5.02 -14.78 -28.86
C LYS A 431 5.50 -14.90 -27.40
N LYS A 432 4.74 -15.59 -26.55
CA LYS A 432 5.08 -15.76 -25.12
C LYS A 432 6.05 -16.92 -24.92
N ASP A 433 6.80 -16.86 -23.83
CA ASP A 433 7.68 -17.94 -23.38
C ASP A 433 6.86 -19.08 -22.77
N ILE A 434 6.26 -19.90 -23.63
CA ILE A 434 5.30 -20.95 -23.24
C ILE A 434 5.93 -21.94 -22.27
N GLU A 435 7.14 -22.43 -22.57
CA GLU A 435 7.84 -23.44 -21.77
C GLU A 435 8.06 -22.95 -20.34
N THR A 436 8.57 -21.73 -20.18
CA THR A 436 8.84 -21.16 -18.85
C THR A 436 7.55 -20.88 -18.08
N ILE A 437 6.51 -20.35 -18.75
CA ILE A 437 5.21 -20.06 -18.11
C ILE A 437 4.54 -21.36 -17.63
N VAL A 438 4.59 -22.43 -18.41
CA VAL A 438 4.05 -23.75 -18.01
C VAL A 438 4.83 -24.34 -16.84
N ALA A 439 6.16 -24.22 -16.84
CA ALA A 439 6.99 -24.65 -15.72
C ALA A 439 6.65 -23.89 -14.43
N ILE A 440 6.50 -22.57 -14.51
CA ILE A 440 6.09 -21.72 -13.38
C ILE A 440 4.68 -22.10 -12.90
N LYS A 441 3.73 -22.32 -13.82
CA LYS A 441 2.37 -22.76 -13.46
C LYS A 441 2.41 -24.06 -12.66
N LYS A 442 3.22 -25.04 -13.09
CA LYS A 442 3.35 -26.33 -12.38
C LYS A 442 3.86 -26.13 -10.95
N LEU A 443 4.90 -25.30 -10.76
CA LEU A 443 5.41 -24.96 -9.43
C LEU A 443 4.39 -24.20 -8.58
N TYR A 444 3.65 -23.29 -9.20
CA TYR A 444 2.55 -22.57 -8.57
C TYR A 444 1.46 -23.51 -8.08
N ASP A 445 0.99 -24.43 -8.92
CA ASP A 445 -0.04 -25.41 -8.55
C ASP A 445 0.43 -26.34 -7.41
N GLN A 446 1.70 -26.74 -7.43
CA GLN A 446 2.31 -27.52 -6.34
C GLN A 446 2.33 -26.76 -5.01
N LYS A 447 2.78 -25.49 -5.02
CA LYS A 447 2.76 -24.66 -3.81
C LYS A 447 1.33 -24.34 -3.35
N PHE A 448 0.40 -24.18 -4.28
CA PHE A 448 -1.02 -23.95 -3.99
C PHE A 448 -1.61 -25.15 -3.23
N GLN A 449 -1.34 -26.37 -3.70
CA GLN A 449 -1.77 -27.60 -3.03
C GLN A 449 -1.07 -27.80 -1.68
N ALA A 450 0.25 -27.61 -1.62
CA ALA A 450 1.03 -27.78 -0.39
C ALA A 450 0.61 -26.79 0.71
N GLY A 451 0.21 -25.57 0.33
CA GLY A 451 -0.32 -24.56 1.26
C GLY A 451 -1.76 -24.84 1.72
N GLY A 452 -2.42 -25.89 1.21
CA GLY A 452 -3.81 -26.21 1.54
C GLY A 452 -4.80 -25.16 1.01
N TYR A 453 -4.43 -24.40 -0.02
CA TYR A 453 -5.31 -23.39 -0.58
C TYR A 453 -6.51 -24.04 -1.29
N ILE A 454 -7.66 -23.41 -1.14
CA ILE A 454 -8.89 -23.75 -1.87
C ILE A 454 -9.48 -22.49 -2.47
N ARG A 455 -10.14 -22.62 -3.62
CA ARG A 455 -10.86 -21.53 -4.28
C ARG A 455 -12.28 -21.42 -3.74
N PHE A 456 -12.96 -20.33 -4.09
CA PHE A 456 -14.32 -20.06 -3.62
C PHE A 456 -15.33 -21.09 -4.15
N ASP A 457 -15.22 -21.43 -5.43
CA ASP A 457 -16.02 -22.44 -6.13
C ASP A 457 -15.72 -23.88 -5.65
N GLU A 458 -14.52 -24.14 -5.14
CA GLU A 458 -14.14 -25.46 -4.63
C GLU A 458 -14.77 -25.79 -3.25
N GLN A 459 -15.25 -24.79 -2.50
CA GLN A 459 -15.79 -24.99 -1.14
C GLN A 459 -16.98 -25.96 -1.13
N ILE A 460 -17.94 -25.74 -2.03
CA ILE A 460 -19.17 -26.54 -2.07
C ILE A 460 -18.82 -27.98 -2.46
N SER A 461 -18.05 -28.17 -3.53
CA SER A 461 -17.65 -29.48 -4.02
C SER A 461 -16.87 -30.29 -2.98
N LEU A 462 -15.97 -29.65 -2.24
CA LEU A 462 -15.19 -30.30 -1.20
C LEU A 462 -16.05 -30.68 0.02
N ALA A 463 -17.00 -29.82 0.42
CA ALA A 463 -17.94 -30.14 1.49
C ALA A 463 -18.88 -31.29 1.10
N VAL A 464 -19.43 -31.28 -0.13
CA VAL A 464 -20.25 -32.38 -0.67
C VAL A 464 -19.47 -33.69 -0.67
N TRP A 465 -18.24 -33.68 -1.19
CA TRP A 465 -17.37 -34.85 -1.18
C TRP A 465 -17.16 -35.39 0.25
N LEU A 466 -16.89 -34.52 1.22
CA LEU A 466 -16.70 -34.92 2.62
C LEU A 466 -17.95 -35.63 3.17
N LEU A 467 -19.15 -35.10 2.92
CA LEU A 467 -20.40 -35.68 3.42
C LEU A 467 -20.79 -36.99 2.71
N GLU A 468 -20.39 -37.16 1.45
CA GLU A 468 -20.59 -38.41 0.71
C GLU A 468 -19.63 -39.51 1.17
N GLN A 469 -18.36 -39.18 1.35
CA GLN A 469 -17.33 -40.15 1.74
C GLN A 469 -17.39 -40.53 3.23
N PHE A 470 -17.89 -39.65 4.09
CA PHE A 470 -17.92 -39.87 5.54
C PHE A 470 -19.34 -39.75 6.12
N PRO A 471 -20.18 -40.81 6.01
CA PRO A 471 -21.57 -40.81 6.48
C PRO A 471 -21.74 -40.49 7.97
N GLY A 472 -20.73 -40.75 8.81
CA GLY A 472 -20.76 -40.40 10.24
C GLY A 472 -20.80 -38.88 10.49
N ILE A 473 -20.06 -38.10 9.69
CA ILE A 473 -20.08 -36.63 9.75
C ILE A 473 -21.45 -36.12 9.32
N ARG A 474 -21.97 -36.67 8.20
CA ARG A 474 -23.30 -36.34 7.69
C ARG A 474 -24.39 -36.57 8.74
N LYS A 475 -24.42 -37.75 9.38
CA LYS A 475 -25.38 -38.07 10.46
C LYS A 475 -25.28 -37.12 11.64
N LYS A 476 -24.07 -36.71 12.03
CA LYS A 476 -23.88 -35.76 13.13
C LYS A 476 -24.49 -34.40 12.83
N LEU A 477 -24.32 -33.91 11.60
CA LEU A 477 -24.91 -32.64 11.16
C LEU A 477 -26.44 -32.74 11.01
N GLN A 478 -26.95 -33.83 10.44
CA GLN A 478 -28.39 -34.11 10.35
C GLN A 478 -29.05 -34.18 11.75
N ASN A 479 -28.35 -34.73 12.76
CA ASN A 479 -28.85 -34.75 14.13
C ASN A 479 -28.79 -33.39 14.83
N MET A 480 -27.84 -32.54 14.44
CA MET A 480 -27.68 -31.20 15.00
C MET A 480 -28.79 -30.26 14.50
N TYR A 481 -29.08 -30.27 13.21
CA TYR A 481 -30.05 -29.37 12.59
C TYR A 481 -31.35 -30.13 12.29
N SER A 482 -32.40 -29.82 13.05
CA SER A 482 -33.75 -30.37 12.80
C SER A 482 -34.54 -29.54 11.79
N TYR A 483 -34.17 -28.27 11.61
CA TYR A 483 -34.84 -27.36 10.69
C TYR A 483 -33.81 -26.59 9.85
N ILE A 484 -33.90 -26.71 8.53
CA ILE A 484 -33.07 -25.94 7.60
C ILE A 484 -34.00 -25.07 6.76
N LEU A 485 -33.85 -23.75 6.90
CA LEU A 485 -34.59 -22.74 6.15
C LEU A 485 -33.67 -22.14 5.10
N VAL A 486 -34.14 -21.99 3.87
CA VAL A 486 -33.34 -21.51 2.76
C VAL A 486 -34.06 -20.32 2.12
N ASP A 487 -33.43 -19.14 2.18
CA ASP A 487 -33.89 -17.95 1.46
C ASP A 487 -33.33 -17.92 0.04
N GLU A 488 -34.08 -17.30 -0.88
CA GLU A 488 -33.73 -17.16 -2.30
C GLU A 488 -33.35 -18.49 -2.99
N ALA A 489 -34.13 -19.54 -2.74
CA ALA A 489 -33.89 -20.88 -3.27
C ALA A 489 -33.85 -20.97 -4.81
N GLN A 490 -34.39 -19.98 -5.53
CA GLN A 490 -34.30 -19.91 -6.99
C GLN A 490 -32.88 -19.65 -7.52
N ASP A 491 -31.97 -19.13 -6.69
CA ASP A 491 -30.60 -18.78 -7.09
C ASP A 491 -29.59 -19.91 -6.79
N ILE A 492 -30.08 -21.09 -6.38
CA ILE A 492 -29.27 -22.23 -5.96
C ILE A 492 -28.89 -23.10 -7.16
N ASP A 493 -27.59 -23.40 -7.29
CA ASP A 493 -27.08 -24.33 -8.29
C ASP A 493 -27.20 -25.81 -7.87
N GLU A 494 -26.91 -26.74 -8.80
CA GLU A 494 -27.03 -28.18 -8.57
C GLU A 494 -26.17 -28.67 -7.38
N MET A 495 -24.94 -28.17 -7.25
CA MET A 495 -24.00 -28.60 -6.21
C MET A 495 -24.39 -28.05 -4.84
N GLN A 496 -24.87 -26.81 -4.77
CA GLN A 496 -25.44 -26.22 -3.57
C GLN A 496 -26.71 -26.96 -3.14
N GLY A 497 -27.57 -27.30 -4.10
CA GLY A 497 -28.76 -28.12 -3.85
C GLY A 497 -28.40 -29.51 -3.32
N LYS A 498 -27.35 -30.14 -3.88
CA LYS A 498 -26.83 -31.43 -3.41
C LYS A 498 -26.30 -31.35 -1.98
N LEU A 499 -25.57 -30.28 -1.63
CA LEU A 499 -25.12 -30.04 -0.25
C LEU A 499 -26.30 -29.99 0.72
N ILE A 500 -27.35 -29.23 0.39
CA ILE A 500 -28.54 -29.10 1.25
C ILE A 500 -29.26 -30.46 1.40
N ARG A 501 -29.42 -31.22 0.31
CA ARG A 501 -30.05 -32.56 0.35
C ARG A 501 -29.28 -33.58 1.19
N LEU A 502 -27.97 -33.39 1.39
CA LEU A 502 -27.17 -34.27 2.26
C LEU A 502 -27.35 -33.91 3.74
N LEU A 503 -27.88 -32.74 4.07
CA LEU A 503 -28.06 -32.23 5.43
C LEU A 503 -29.47 -32.43 5.98
N VAL A 504 -30.44 -32.69 5.09
CA VAL A 504 -31.81 -33.12 5.40
C VAL A 504 -31.88 -34.64 5.22
#